data_AF-I1PKE4-F1
#
_entry.id   AF-I1PKE4-F1
#
_cell.length_a   1.000
_cell.length_b   1.000
_cell.length_c   1.000
_cell.angle_alpha   90.00
_cell.angle_beta   90.00
_cell.angle_gamma   90.00
#
_symmetry.space_group_name_H-M   'P 1'
#
loop_
_entity.id
_entity.type
_entity.pdbx_description
1 polymer ?
#
loop_
_entity_poly.entity_id
_entity_poly.type
_entity_poly.pdbx_seq_one_letter_code
_entity_poly.pdbx_strand_id
1 'polypeptide(L)'
;WESDRQPMSPFFSSCCTLLNDLTLSFCSNISDPGIACLTYCKKLMSLRLNSIPELTSSGLLLLAVGCKALSSVYLNDCKGIAGSTEWLEHLGANGSLEELAVKNCKGIGQYHFLKFGSGWMKLQKFEYENEQGFWSFFHRDRDPSYKADTYRYDLLCESLKDLRLAHLVTEPEGPEIGLRFLLGKCKALERLCLEYVSGLIDNDLIALSQTCKNLKSISLWLNPEHYNVGDDIVFRTGFTDGSLK
;
A
#
# COMPACT_ATOMS: atom_id res chain seq x y z
N TRP A 1 28.51 32.30 10.81
CA TRP A 1 27.40 31.46 11.33
C TRP A 1 27.34 30.22 10.45
N GLU A 2 28.51 29.58 10.34
CA GLU A 2 28.84 28.42 9.53
C GLU A 2 29.87 27.66 10.36
N SER A 3 29.37 26.92 11.34
CA SER A 3 30.06 25.86 12.06
C SER A 3 28.95 25.08 12.75
N ASP A 4 29.01 23.76 12.68
CA ASP A 4 28.09 22.79 13.32
C ASP A 4 27.01 22.16 12.43
N ARG A 5 27.32 21.94 11.14
CA ARG A 5 26.75 20.79 10.41
C ARG A 5 27.81 19.71 10.24
N GLN A 6 28.20 19.07 11.35
CA GLN A 6 28.79 17.75 11.27
C GLN A 6 27.69 16.75 10.90
N PRO A 7 27.87 15.89 9.89
CA PRO A 7 27.01 14.73 9.74
C PRO A 7 27.14 13.91 11.04
N MET A 8 26.00 13.53 11.63
CA MET A 8 25.99 12.65 12.81
C MET A 8 26.94 11.48 12.56
N SER A 9 28.00 11.40 13.36
CA SER A 9 28.96 10.31 13.36
C SER A 9 28.25 8.99 13.72
N PRO A 10 28.79 7.82 13.33
CA PRO A 10 28.11 6.52 13.39
C PRO A 10 27.97 5.93 14.81
N PHE A 11 27.77 6.77 15.83
CA PHE A 11 27.68 6.33 17.23
C PHE A 11 26.40 5.55 17.55
N PHE A 12 25.31 5.74 16.77
CA PHE A 12 24.06 4.99 16.99
C PHE A 12 24.08 3.57 16.40
N SER A 13 25.06 3.21 15.56
CA SER A 13 25.01 1.96 14.80
C SER A 13 25.56 0.73 15.53
N SER A 14 26.20 0.89 16.68
CA SER A 14 26.77 -0.22 17.46
C SER A 14 26.03 -0.57 18.76
N CYS A 15 25.04 0.24 19.18
CA CYS A 15 24.47 0.11 20.55
C CYS A 15 23.10 -0.59 20.62
N CYS A 16 22.35 -0.64 19.51
CA CYS A 16 20.94 -1.06 19.54
C CYS A 16 20.68 -2.40 18.82
N THR A 17 21.55 -3.40 19.03
CA THR A 17 21.40 -4.73 18.38
C THR A 17 20.16 -5.52 18.84
N LEU A 18 19.50 -5.07 19.91
CA LEU A 18 18.27 -5.64 20.47
C LEU A 18 17.00 -4.88 20.06
N LEU A 19 17.10 -3.82 19.26
CA LEU A 19 15.94 -3.05 18.82
C LEU A 19 15.06 -3.90 17.89
N ASN A 20 13.83 -4.18 18.33
CA ASN A 20 12.83 -4.93 17.56
C ASN A 20 11.75 -4.02 16.95
N ASP A 21 11.45 -2.89 17.60
CA ASP A 21 10.36 -2.00 17.22
C ASP A 21 10.85 -0.55 17.22
N LEU A 22 10.58 0.17 16.14
CA LEU A 22 10.91 1.58 16.01
C LEU A 22 9.72 2.37 15.46
N THR A 23 9.37 3.46 16.15
CA THR A 23 8.42 4.46 15.64
C THR A 23 9.10 5.82 15.60
N LEU A 24 9.09 6.47 14.44
CA LEU A 24 9.54 7.85 14.24
C LEU A 24 8.36 8.68 13.76
N SER A 25 8.09 9.80 14.43
CA SER A 25 6.95 10.67 14.09
C SER A 25 7.39 12.13 14.05
N PHE A 26 7.06 12.82 12.97
CA PHE A 26 7.34 14.24 12.76
C PHE A 26 8.83 14.60 12.85
N CYS A 27 9.72 13.65 12.54
CA CYS A 27 11.16 13.86 12.56
C CYS A 27 11.61 14.46 11.21
N SER A 28 11.48 15.79 11.08
CA SER A 28 11.77 16.52 9.84
C SER A 28 13.22 16.48 9.39
N ASN A 29 14.17 16.22 10.30
CA ASN A 29 15.61 16.23 10.01
C ASN A 29 16.20 14.83 9.85
N ILE A 30 15.36 13.78 9.81
CA ILE A 30 15.82 12.41 9.53
C ILE A 30 15.72 12.17 8.03
N SER A 31 16.87 11.92 7.40
CA SER A 31 17.03 11.58 5.99
C SER A 31 17.65 10.20 5.80
N ASP A 32 17.88 9.79 4.55
CA ASP A 32 18.40 8.46 4.19
C ASP A 32 19.64 8.03 5.01
N PRO A 33 20.67 8.88 5.24
CA PRO A 33 21.82 8.49 6.05
C PRO A 33 21.46 8.18 7.51
N GLY A 34 20.52 8.93 8.10
CA GLY A 34 20.05 8.69 9.47
C GLY A 34 19.31 7.37 9.60
N ILE A 35 18.49 7.04 8.59
CA ILE A 35 17.80 5.75 8.50
C ILE A 35 18.77 4.60 8.20
N ALA A 36 19.83 4.83 7.40
CA ALA A 36 20.82 3.81 7.08
C ALA A 36 21.52 3.23 8.34
N CYS A 37 21.63 4.02 9.42
CA CYS A 37 22.14 3.53 10.70
C CYS A 37 21.31 2.38 11.31
N LEU A 38 20.03 2.26 10.94
CA LEU A 38 19.16 1.19 11.42
C LEU A 38 19.46 -0.16 10.76
N THR A 39 20.20 -0.17 9.64
CA THR A 39 20.57 -1.42 8.94
C THR A 39 21.44 -2.36 9.79
N TYR A 40 22.04 -1.84 10.86
CA TYR A 40 22.79 -2.63 11.85
C TYR A 40 21.88 -3.32 12.88
N CYS A 41 20.61 -2.90 13.00
CA CYS A 41 19.61 -3.49 13.89
C CYS A 41 19.01 -4.75 13.25
N LYS A 42 19.75 -5.87 13.25
CA LYS A 42 19.34 -7.12 12.58
C LYS A 42 18.08 -7.78 13.15
N LYS A 43 17.63 -7.37 14.33
CA LYS A 43 16.41 -7.85 14.98
C LYS A 43 15.21 -6.93 14.80
N LEU A 44 15.34 -5.84 14.03
CA LEU A 44 14.24 -4.93 13.79
C LEU A 44 13.11 -5.65 13.03
N MET A 45 11.97 -5.81 13.71
CA MET A 45 10.76 -6.48 13.23
C MET A 45 9.68 -5.47 12.82
N SER A 46 9.55 -4.36 13.56
CA SER A 46 8.51 -3.36 13.32
C SER A 46 9.10 -1.99 13.06
N LEU A 47 8.71 -1.37 11.95
CA LEU A 47 9.10 -0.02 11.58
C LEU A 47 7.86 0.82 11.27
N ARG A 48 7.69 1.92 12.01
CA ARG A 48 6.65 2.92 11.76
C ARG A 48 7.26 4.29 11.54
N LEU A 49 6.97 4.87 10.38
CA LEU A 49 7.45 6.19 9.98
C LEU A 49 6.24 7.08 9.69
N ASN A 50 6.09 8.15 10.47
CA ASN A 50 5.00 9.10 10.35
C ASN A 50 5.57 10.49 10.05
N SER A 51 5.17 11.07 8.92
CA SER A 51 5.58 12.41 8.47
C SER A 51 7.11 12.60 8.53
N ILE A 52 7.84 11.77 7.78
CA ILE A 52 9.29 11.86 7.59
C ILE A 52 9.56 12.41 6.19
N PRO A 53 9.62 13.74 6.00
CA PRO A 53 9.61 14.37 4.68
C PRO A 53 10.92 14.17 3.89
N GLU A 54 12.07 14.11 4.58
CA GLU A 54 13.40 14.01 3.96
C GLU A 54 13.84 12.56 3.67
N LEU A 55 13.01 11.57 4.00
CA LEU A 55 13.27 10.17 3.69
C LEU A 55 12.80 9.84 2.27
N THR A 56 13.67 9.20 1.50
CA THR A 56 13.40 8.81 0.11
C THR A 56 13.30 7.30 -0.07
N SER A 57 12.93 6.87 -1.30
CA SER A 57 12.97 5.45 -1.69
C SER A 57 14.35 4.80 -1.50
N SER A 58 15.43 5.58 -1.58
CA SER A 58 16.80 5.09 -1.37
C SER A 58 17.05 4.71 0.09
N GLY A 59 16.59 5.52 1.04
CA GLY A 59 16.68 5.19 2.47
C GLY A 59 15.86 3.95 2.85
N LEU A 60 14.66 3.81 2.27
CA LEU A 60 13.86 2.58 2.43
C LEU A 60 14.52 1.35 1.81
N LEU A 61 15.17 1.50 0.66
CA LEU A 61 15.90 0.40 0.02
C LEU A 61 17.03 -0.11 0.92
N LEU A 62 17.80 0.80 1.52
CA LEU A 62 18.86 0.43 2.46
C LEU A 62 18.30 -0.37 3.65
N LEU A 63 17.16 0.04 4.21
CA LEU A 63 16.46 -0.71 5.26
C LEU A 63 16.00 -2.09 4.78
N ALA A 64 15.35 -2.17 3.62
CA ALA A 64 14.84 -3.42 3.07
C ALA A 64 15.96 -4.45 2.85
N VAL A 65 17.15 -3.99 2.43
CA VAL A 65 18.34 -4.84 2.27
C VAL A 65 18.97 -5.21 3.62
N GLY A 66 19.02 -4.25 4.56
CA GLY A 66 19.73 -4.39 5.83
C GLY A 66 18.96 -5.17 6.92
N CYS A 67 17.64 -4.97 6.99
CA CYS A 67 16.76 -5.41 8.08
C CYS A 67 15.83 -6.54 7.62
N LYS A 68 16.39 -7.74 7.47
CA LYS A 68 15.67 -8.94 6.98
C LYS A 68 14.66 -9.54 7.96
N ALA A 69 14.59 -9.03 9.18
CA ALA A 69 13.64 -9.50 10.19
C ALA A 69 12.32 -8.69 10.19
N LEU A 70 12.19 -7.67 9.33
CA LEU A 70 11.00 -6.82 9.28
C LEU A 70 9.74 -7.64 8.99
N SER A 71 8.84 -7.70 9.96
CA SER A 71 7.51 -8.30 9.88
C SER A 71 6.43 -7.25 9.67
N SER A 72 6.64 -6.01 10.14
CA SER A 72 5.64 -4.95 10.04
C SER A 72 6.26 -3.63 9.58
N VAL A 73 5.71 -3.04 8.51
CA VAL A 73 6.14 -1.74 7.98
C VAL A 73 4.93 -0.83 7.82
N TYR A 74 5.01 0.34 8.46
CA TYR A 74 3.98 1.37 8.43
C TYR A 74 4.57 2.69 7.94
N LEU A 75 4.09 3.19 6.82
CA LEU A 75 4.50 4.46 6.22
C LEU A 75 3.29 5.40 6.19
N ASN A 76 3.34 6.52 6.90
CA ASN A 76 2.26 7.49 6.96
C ASN A 76 2.81 8.88 6.61
N ASP A 77 2.25 9.54 5.59
CA ASP A 77 2.59 10.91 5.19
C ASP A 77 4.10 11.12 4.88
N CYS A 78 4.78 10.09 4.38
CA CYS A 78 6.18 10.14 3.97
C CYS A 78 6.30 10.58 2.50
N LYS A 79 6.26 11.90 2.27
CA LYS A 79 6.19 12.50 0.92
C LYS A 79 7.46 12.36 0.08
N GLY A 80 8.63 12.18 0.71
CA GLY A 80 9.91 12.01 0.01
C GLY A 80 10.08 10.65 -0.68
N ILE A 81 9.24 9.66 -0.35
CA ILE A 81 9.29 8.34 -0.98
C ILE A 81 8.54 8.38 -2.31
N ALA A 82 9.29 8.50 -3.40
CA ALA A 82 8.77 8.59 -4.76
C ALA A 82 9.74 8.01 -5.79
N GLY A 83 9.23 7.71 -6.99
CA GLY A 83 10.03 7.32 -8.15
C GLY A 83 10.45 5.86 -8.17
N SER A 84 11.34 5.45 -7.26
CA SER A 84 11.82 4.04 -7.20
C SER A 84 10.94 3.17 -6.32
N THR A 85 10.69 1.94 -6.79
CA THR A 85 9.95 0.87 -6.12
C THR A 85 10.83 -0.29 -5.67
N GLU A 86 12.16 -0.19 -5.84
CA GLU A 86 13.10 -1.29 -5.55
C GLU A 86 13.02 -1.75 -4.09
N TRP A 87 12.79 -0.82 -3.16
CA TRP A 87 12.61 -1.14 -1.74
C TRP A 87 11.46 -2.15 -1.52
N LEU A 88 10.39 -2.04 -2.31
CA LEU A 88 9.22 -2.91 -2.22
C LEU A 88 9.51 -4.29 -2.82
N GLU A 89 10.22 -4.34 -3.94
CA GLU A 89 10.71 -5.58 -4.54
C GLU A 89 11.61 -6.34 -3.55
N HIS A 90 12.49 -5.64 -2.84
CA HIS A 90 13.36 -6.23 -1.82
C HIS A 90 12.61 -6.71 -0.57
N LEU A 91 11.66 -5.93 -0.04
CA LEU A 91 10.80 -6.38 1.06
C LEU A 91 10.01 -7.65 0.67
N GLY A 92 9.52 -7.67 -0.57
CA GLY A 92 8.79 -8.79 -1.13
C GLY A 92 9.63 -10.05 -1.29
N ALA A 93 10.84 -9.91 -1.83
CA ALA A 93 11.80 -11.00 -1.99
C ALA A 93 12.29 -11.56 -0.64
N ASN A 94 12.40 -10.71 0.39
CA ASN A 94 12.77 -11.15 1.73
C ASN A 94 11.68 -12.04 2.37
N GLY A 95 10.40 -11.79 2.04
CA GLY A 95 9.30 -12.69 2.39
C GLY A 95 9.09 -12.87 3.91
N SER A 96 9.47 -11.88 4.71
CA SER A 96 9.25 -11.84 6.17
C SER A 96 8.03 -11.00 6.57
N LEU A 97 7.55 -10.14 5.67
CA LEU A 97 6.56 -9.13 5.99
C LEU A 97 5.16 -9.75 6.16
N GLU A 98 4.56 -9.48 7.31
CA GLU A 98 3.21 -9.89 7.71
C GLU A 98 2.24 -8.71 7.67
N GLU A 99 2.73 -7.49 7.90
CA GLU A 99 1.91 -6.27 7.91
C GLU A 99 2.56 -5.16 7.08
N LEU A 100 1.78 -4.59 6.15
CA LEU A 100 2.20 -3.46 5.35
C LEU A 100 1.08 -2.43 5.31
N ALA A 101 1.38 -1.21 5.78
CA ALA A 101 0.46 -0.09 5.69
C ALA A 101 1.15 1.10 5.05
N VAL A 102 0.52 1.66 4.02
CA VAL A 102 0.99 2.87 3.35
C VAL A 102 -0.18 3.85 3.28
N LYS A 103 -0.06 5.00 3.96
CA LYS A 103 -1.09 6.03 4.03
C LYS A 103 -0.54 7.39 3.64
N ASN A 104 -1.21 8.06 2.72
CA ASN A 104 -0.93 9.45 2.32
C ASN A 104 0.51 9.68 1.85
N CYS A 105 1.14 8.62 1.31
CA CYS A 105 2.45 8.68 0.68
C CYS A 105 2.28 8.92 -0.82
N LYS A 106 2.16 10.20 -1.22
CA LYS A 106 1.79 10.59 -2.59
C LYS A 106 2.67 10.02 -3.71
N GLY A 107 3.95 9.73 -3.42
CA GLY A 107 4.88 9.12 -4.38
C GLY A 107 4.74 7.60 -4.53
N ILE A 108 3.87 6.95 -3.75
CA ILE A 108 3.63 5.51 -3.77
C ILE A 108 2.25 5.24 -4.37
N GLY A 109 2.21 4.96 -5.67
CA GLY A 109 0.98 4.61 -6.39
C GLY A 109 0.51 3.18 -6.13
N GLN A 110 -0.77 2.93 -6.37
CA GLN A 110 -1.43 1.63 -6.14
C GLN A 110 -0.80 0.50 -7.00
N TYR A 111 -0.33 0.82 -8.21
CA TYR A 111 0.28 -0.16 -9.11
C TYR A 111 1.71 -0.54 -8.70
N HIS A 112 2.36 0.22 -7.81
CA HIS A 112 3.67 -0.15 -7.30
C HIS A 112 3.64 -1.47 -6.53
N PHE A 113 2.55 -1.80 -5.83
CA PHE A 113 2.42 -3.04 -5.05
C PHE A 113 2.34 -4.32 -5.90
N LEU A 114 2.17 -4.20 -7.21
CA LEU A 114 2.34 -5.31 -8.15
C LEU A 114 3.79 -5.84 -8.13
N LYS A 115 4.75 -4.98 -7.80
CA LYS A 115 6.17 -5.33 -7.68
C LYS A 115 6.53 -5.97 -6.33
N PHE A 116 5.59 -6.04 -5.38
CA PHE A 116 5.81 -6.70 -4.10
C PHE A 116 5.95 -8.23 -4.25
N GLY A 117 5.49 -8.82 -5.36
CA GLY A 117 5.86 -10.17 -5.77
C GLY A 117 5.56 -11.27 -4.73
N SER A 118 6.57 -12.07 -4.36
CA SER A 118 6.41 -13.16 -3.40
C SER A 118 6.06 -12.72 -1.97
N GLY A 119 6.22 -11.43 -1.64
CA GLY A 119 5.95 -10.91 -0.30
C GLY A 119 4.51 -11.11 0.15
N TRP A 120 3.58 -11.13 -0.81
CA TRP A 120 2.17 -11.38 -0.58
C TRP A 120 1.86 -12.73 0.09
N MET A 121 2.77 -13.72 -0.01
CA MET A 121 2.57 -15.07 0.53
C MET A 121 2.42 -15.10 2.05
N LYS A 122 3.13 -14.22 2.78
CA LYS A 122 3.06 -14.14 4.24
C LYS A 122 2.27 -12.96 4.76
N LEU A 123 1.92 -12.02 3.88
CA LEU A 123 1.24 -10.81 4.28
C LEU A 123 -0.15 -11.17 4.82
N GLN A 124 -0.39 -10.82 6.08
CA GLN A 124 -1.65 -11.04 6.79
C GLN A 124 -2.51 -9.77 6.81
N LYS A 125 -1.87 -8.60 6.81
CA LYS A 125 -2.54 -7.31 6.85
C LYS A 125 -1.97 -6.35 5.80
N PHE A 126 -2.86 -5.79 4.98
CA PHE A 126 -2.51 -4.77 4.01
C PHE A 126 -3.44 -3.57 4.12
N GLU A 127 -2.86 -2.39 4.30
CA GLU A 127 -3.58 -1.13 4.25
C GLU A 127 -2.94 -0.22 3.21
N TYR A 128 -3.74 0.29 2.26
CA TYR A 128 -3.31 1.33 1.35
C TYR A 128 -4.34 2.45 1.29
N GLU A 129 -3.86 3.68 1.47
CA GLU A 129 -4.65 4.89 1.41
C GLU A 129 -3.81 6.01 0.80
N ASN A 130 -4.38 6.76 -0.12
CA ASN A 130 -3.73 7.98 -0.61
C ASN A 130 -4.75 9.11 -0.64
N GLU A 131 -4.40 10.26 -0.08
CA GLU A 131 -5.23 11.45 -0.13
C GLU A 131 -5.51 11.85 -1.58
N GLN A 132 -6.76 11.68 -2.00
CA GLN A 132 -7.26 12.20 -3.26
C GLN A 132 -7.63 13.68 -3.10
N GLY A 133 -7.05 14.54 -3.94
CA GLY A 133 -7.46 15.93 -4.02
C GLY A 133 -8.90 16.03 -4.55
N PHE A 134 -9.67 17.02 -4.09
CA PHE A 134 -11.07 17.25 -4.50
C PHE A 134 -11.31 17.17 -6.03
N TRP A 135 -10.30 17.49 -6.84
CA TRP A 135 -10.36 17.45 -8.30
C TRP A 135 -10.26 16.06 -8.94
N SER A 136 -9.69 15.06 -8.24
CA SER A 136 -9.63 13.67 -8.73
C SER A 136 -10.99 12.98 -8.80
N PHE A 137 -12.00 13.54 -8.12
CA PHE A 137 -13.41 13.15 -8.31
C PHE A 137 -13.97 13.56 -9.68
N PHE A 138 -13.40 14.59 -10.30
CA PHE A 138 -13.87 15.15 -11.59
C PHE A 138 -12.99 14.75 -12.77
N HIS A 139 -11.74 14.34 -12.52
CA HIS A 139 -10.78 13.95 -13.53
C HIS A 139 -10.27 12.52 -13.28
N ARG A 140 -10.51 11.62 -14.24
CA ARG A 140 -9.81 10.32 -14.35
C ARG A 140 -8.35 10.58 -14.71
N ASP A 141 -7.60 11.18 -13.79
CA ASP A 141 -6.16 11.28 -13.93
C ASP A 141 -5.60 9.88 -13.80
N ARG A 142 -5.20 9.29 -14.93
CA ARG A 142 -4.51 8.00 -14.95
C ARG A 142 -3.30 8.08 -14.04
N ASP A 143 -3.19 7.14 -13.12
CA ASP A 143 -1.97 6.97 -12.32
C ASP A 143 -0.78 6.84 -13.30
N PRO A 144 0.24 7.73 -13.21
CA PRO A 144 1.39 7.70 -14.10
C PRO A 144 2.15 6.37 -14.11
N SER A 145 1.94 5.54 -13.08
CA SER A 145 2.55 4.20 -12.95
C SER A 145 1.83 3.10 -13.74
N TYR A 146 0.65 3.36 -14.32
CA TYR A 146 -0.10 2.39 -15.12
C TYR A 146 0.56 2.09 -16.48
N LYS A 147 0.82 0.81 -16.78
CA LYS A 147 1.30 0.33 -18.09
C LYS A 147 0.41 -0.81 -18.62
N ALA A 148 -0.36 -0.58 -19.67
CA ALA A 148 -1.41 -1.50 -20.13
C ALA A 148 -0.94 -2.91 -20.56
N ASP A 149 0.32 -3.09 -20.98
CA ASP A 149 0.74 -4.29 -21.74
C ASP A 149 1.52 -5.35 -20.96
N THR A 150 1.69 -5.25 -19.63
CA THR A 150 2.78 -6.00 -18.94
C THR A 150 2.33 -7.08 -17.94
N TYR A 151 1.03 -7.37 -17.80
CA TYR A 151 0.55 -7.88 -16.51
C TYR A 151 -0.23 -9.19 -16.61
N ARG A 152 0.51 -10.32 -16.56
CA ARG A 152 0.03 -11.59 -15.96
C ARG A 152 0.68 -11.69 -14.59
N TYR A 153 -0.06 -11.40 -13.53
CA TYR A 153 0.49 -11.41 -12.18
C TYR A 153 0.01 -12.63 -11.38
N ASP A 154 0.95 -13.53 -11.09
CA ASP A 154 0.76 -14.58 -10.09
C ASP A 154 0.99 -14.03 -8.68
N LEU A 155 0.04 -13.22 -8.22
CA LEU A 155 -0.05 -12.84 -6.82
C LEU A 155 -0.52 -14.02 -5.99
N LEU A 156 0.28 -14.42 -5.00
CA LEU A 156 -0.08 -15.48 -4.07
C LEU A 156 -0.41 -14.84 -2.72
N CYS A 157 -1.68 -14.50 -2.50
CA CYS A 157 -2.16 -13.76 -1.32
C CYS A 157 -2.97 -14.66 -0.36
N GLU A 158 -2.58 -15.92 -0.20
CA GLU A 158 -3.40 -16.90 0.54
C GLU A 158 -3.47 -16.63 2.05
N SER A 159 -2.49 -15.91 2.61
CA SER A 159 -2.40 -15.61 4.05
C SER A 159 -3.11 -14.31 4.46
N LEU A 160 -3.59 -13.51 3.50
CA LEU A 160 -4.15 -12.19 3.77
C LEU A 160 -5.49 -12.30 4.50
N LYS A 161 -5.58 -11.73 5.70
CA LYS A 161 -6.75 -11.75 6.58
C LYS A 161 -7.45 -10.39 6.67
N ASP A 162 -6.70 -9.31 6.56
CA ASP A 162 -7.20 -7.94 6.71
C ASP A 162 -6.74 -7.07 5.55
N LEU A 163 -7.70 -6.58 4.77
CA LEU A 163 -7.48 -5.72 3.62
C LEU A 163 -8.26 -4.42 3.78
N ARG A 164 -7.56 -3.30 3.84
CA ARG A 164 -8.16 -1.96 3.74
C ARG A 164 -7.58 -1.21 2.56
N LEU A 165 -8.45 -0.76 1.66
CA LEU A 165 -8.08 0.04 0.51
C LEU A 165 -8.95 1.29 0.49
N ALA A 166 -8.31 2.45 0.47
CA ALA A 166 -9.00 3.73 0.51
C ALA A 166 -8.53 4.65 -0.64
N HIS A 167 -9.48 5.34 -1.27
CA HIS A 167 -9.27 6.32 -2.32
C HIS A 167 -8.50 5.75 -3.53
N LEU A 168 -8.99 4.64 -4.08
CA LEU A 168 -8.45 4.00 -5.29
C LEU A 168 -9.30 4.32 -6.53
N VAL A 169 -8.67 4.33 -7.70
CA VAL A 169 -9.37 4.34 -9.00
C VAL A 169 -8.95 3.10 -9.76
N THR A 170 -9.88 2.16 -9.99
CA THR A 170 -9.65 1.00 -10.85
C THR A 170 -10.29 1.24 -12.21
N GLU A 171 -9.61 0.88 -13.32
CA GLU A 171 -10.25 0.94 -14.64
C GLU A 171 -11.15 -0.31 -14.81
N PRO A 172 -12.46 -0.14 -15.10
CA PRO A 172 -13.40 -1.26 -15.18
C PRO A 172 -13.25 -2.11 -16.45
N GLU A 173 -12.54 -1.61 -17.46
CA GLU A 173 -12.36 -2.27 -18.76
C GLU A 173 -10.90 -2.66 -18.96
N GLY A 174 -10.56 -3.89 -18.58
CA GLY A 174 -9.24 -4.48 -18.81
C GLY A 174 -9.10 -5.88 -18.18
N PRO A 175 -8.38 -6.82 -18.82
CA PRO A 175 -8.11 -8.12 -18.21
C PRO A 175 -7.21 -7.92 -16.98
N GLU A 176 -7.68 -8.35 -15.80
CA GLU A 176 -6.90 -8.31 -14.55
C GLU A 176 -6.54 -6.89 -14.05
N ILE A 177 -7.25 -5.87 -14.56
CA ILE A 177 -7.09 -4.48 -14.15
C ILE A 177 -8.25 -4.17 -13.20
N GLY A 178 -7.96 -4.05 -11.90
CA GLY A 178 -8.95 -3.82 -10.84
C GLY A 178 -8.77 -4.73 -9.62
N LEU A 179 -9.65 -4.68 -8.63
CA LEU A 179 -9.49 -5.48 -7.39
C LEU A 179 -9.62 -6.99 -7.61
N ARG A 180 -10.20 -7.44 -8.72
CA ARG A 180 -10.37 -8.86 -9.06
C ARG A 180 -9.08 -9.67 -8.95
N PHE A 181 -7.93 -9.12 -9.36
CA PHE A 181 -6.66 -9.85 -9.31
C PHE A 181 -6.25 -10.20 -7.88
N LEU A 182 -6.66 -9.38 -6.90
CA LEU A 182 -6.33 -9.53 -5.50
C LEU A 182 -7.43 -10.32 -4.77
N LEU A 183 -8.69 -9.87 -4.88
CA LEU A 183 -9.83 -10.48 -4.19
C LEU A 183 -10.09 -11.93 -4.62
N GLY A 184 -9.83 -12.27 -5.89
CA GLY A 184 -9.98 -13.63 -6.39
C GLY A 184 -8.98 -14.63 -5.80
N LYS A 185 -7.95 -14.18 -5.08
CA LYS A 185 -6.86 -15.02 -4.56
C LYS A 185 -6.74 -15.03 -3.03
N CYS A 186 -7.50 -14.20 -2.31
CA CYS A 186 -7.41 -14.04 -0.85
C CYS A 186 -8.31 -15.02 -0.06
N LYS A 187 -7.95 -16.31 0.00
CA LYS A 187 -8.78 -17.35 0.67
C LYS A 187 -8.92 -17.19 2.19
N ALA A 188 -7.93 -16.59 2.85
CA ALA A 188 -7.94 -16.37 4.31
C ALA A 188 -8.61 -15.06 4.74
N LEU A 189 -9.18 -14.28 3.80
CA LEU A 189 -9.67 -12.95 4.10
C LEU A 189 -10.83 -12.99 5.11
N GLU A 190 -10.68 -12.24 6.20
CA GLU A 190 -11.66 -12.12 7.29
C GLU A 190 -12.30 -10.73 7.34
N ARG A 191 -11.54 -9.69 6.99
CA ARG A 191 -11.99 -8.29 7.00
C ARG A 191 -11.63 -7.61 5.68
N LEU A 192 -12.64 -7.02 5.05
CA LEU A 192 -12.49 -6.19 3.87
C LEU A 192 -13.07 -4.80 4.13
N CYS A 193 -12.27 -3.76 3.93
CA CYS A 193 -12.72 -2.38 3.94
C CYS A 193 -12.33 -1.69 2.64
N LEU A 194 -13.31 -1.29 1.84
CA LEU A 194 -13.11 -0.53 0.61
C LEU A 194 -13.73 0.84 0.78
N GLU A 195 -12.89 1.88 0.84
CA GLU A 195 -13.31 3.26 1.05
C GLU A 195 -13.04 4.10 -0.20
N TYR A 196 -14.07 4.71 -0.76
CA TYR A 196 -14.01 5.56 -1.95
C TYR A 196 -13.27 4.92 -3.14
N VAL A 197 -13.46 3.61 -3.34
CA VAL A 197 -12.90 2.86 -4.47
C VAL A 197 -13.81 3.03 -5.68
N SER A 198 -13.31 3.69 -6.71
CA SER A 198 -14.02 3.88 -7.99
C SER A 198 -13.75 2.73 -8.95
N GLY A 199 -14.76 2.26 -9.69
CA GLY A 199 -14.66 1.15 -10.65
C GLY A 199 -14.84 -0.25 -10.06
N LEU A 200 -15.35 -0.37 -8.83
CA LEU A 200 -15.77 -1.66 -8.25
C LEU A 200 -17.08 -2.11 -8.90
N ILE A 201 -17.06 -3.29 -9.55
CA ILE A 201 -18.21 -3.84 -10.29
C ILE A 201 -18.72 -5.16 -9.68
N ASP A 202 -19.94 -5.57 -10.05
CA ASP A 202 -20.58 -6.80 -9.55
C ASP A 202 -19.68 -8.05 -9.66
N ASN A 203 -18.89 -8.17 -10.73
CA ASN A 203 -17.97 -9.28 -10.94
C ASN A 203 -16.85 -9.37 -9.88
N ASP A 204 -16.41 -8.25 -9.33
CA ASP A 204 -15.39 -8.23 -8.27
C ASP A 204 -15.93 -8.85 -6.99
N LEU A 205 -17.19 -8.55 -6.67
CA LEU A 205 -17.87 -9.13 -5.51
C LEU A 205 -18.25 -10.57 -5.69
N ILE A 206 -18.65 -10.98 -6.91
CA ILE A 206 -18.90 -12.39 -7.21
C ILE A 206 -17.60 -13.17 -7.02
N ALA A 207 -16.45 -12.65 -7.48
CA ALA A 207 -15.15 -13.28 -7.24
C ALA A 207 -14.81 -13.33 -5.74
N LEU A 208 -15.07 -12.24 -5.00
CA LEU A 208 -14.90 -12.19 -3.55
C LEU A 208 -15.75 -13.27 -2.86
N SER A 209 -17.04 -13.38 -3.18
CA SER A 209 -17.96 -14.33 -2.54
C SER A 209 -17.62 -15.79 -2.86
N GLN A 210 -17.06 -16.05 -4.05
CA GLN A 210 -16.58 -17.36 -4.45
C GLN A 210 -15.29 -17.77 -3.72
N THR A 211 -14.34 -16.85 -3.53
CA THR A 211 -13.02 -17.17 -2.95
C THR A 211 -12.95 -16.99 -1.42
N CYS A 212 -13.48 -15.90 -0.88
CA CYS A 212 -13.25 -15.47 0.51
C CYS A 212 -14.27 -16.08 1.49
N LYS A 213 -14.25 -17.40 1.67
CA LYS A 213 -15.22 -18.11 2.54
C LYS A 213 -15.10 -17.81 4.04
N ASN A 214 -13.99 -17.21 4.48
CA ASN A 214 -13.73 -16.85 5.87
C ASN A 214 -14.13 -15.40 6.22
N LEU A 215 -14.76 -14.68 5.29
CA LEU A 215 -15.07 -13.26 5.46
C LEU A 215 -16.08 -13.05 6.60
N LYS A 216 -15.68 -12.28 7.60
CA LYS A 216 -16.47 -11.95 8.81
C LYS A 216 -17.06 -10.55 8.75
N SER A 217 -16.37 -9.62 8.07
CA SER A 217 -16.77 -8.23 7.97
C SER A 217 -16.43 -7.66 6.61
N ILE A 218 -17.39 -6.95 6.02
CA ILE A 218 -17.22 -6.17 4.81
C ILE A 218 -17.76 -4.75 5.04
N SER A 219 -16.95 -3.74 4.71
CA SER A 219 -17.33 -2.34 4.75
C SER A 219 -17.04 -1.71 3.40
N LEU A 220 -18.04 -1.06 2.81
CA LEU A 220 -17.99 -0.50 1.46
C LEU A 220 -18.48 0.94 1.49
N TRP A 221 -17.60 1.89 1.20
CA TRP A 221 -17.94 3.30 1.07
C TRP A 221 -17.73 3.68 -0.39
N LEU A 222 -18.79 3.68 -1.18
CA LEU A 222 -18.69 3.84 -2.63
C LEU A 222 -18.87 5.30 -3.03
N ASN A 223 -18.16 5.73 -4.07
CA ASN A 223 -18.44 6.99 -4.74
C ASN A 223 -19.69 6.82 -5.63
N PRO A 224 -20.71 7.69 -5.51
CA PRO A 224 -21.82 7.68 -6.45
C PRO A 224 -21.32 8.16 -7.82
N GLU A 225 -21.61 7.39 -8.86
CA GLU A 225 -21.38 7.78 -10.25
C GLU A 225 -22.60 8.52 -10.80
N HIS A 226 -22.35 9.45 -11.72
CA HIS A 226 -23.38 10.27 -12.34
C HIS A 226 -23.75 9.73 -13.72
N TYR A 227 -25.03 9.43 -13.92
CA TYR A 227 -25.58 8.99 -15.19
C TYR A 227 -26.65 9.97 -15.66
N ASN A 228 -26.55 10.40 -16.92
CA ASN A 228 -27.62 11.17 -17.56
C ASN A 228 -28.65 10.18 -18.10
N VAL A 229 -29.87 10.22 -17.56
CA VAL A 229 -31.00 9.40 -18.01
C VAL A 229 -32.09 10.34 -18.50
N GLY A 230 -32.09 10.64 -19.80
CA GLY A 230 -32.91 11.71 -20.36
C GLY A 230 -32.39 13.08 -19.91
N ASP A 231 -33.28 13.92 -19.37
CA ASP A 231 -32.94 15.24 -18.80
C ASP A 231 -32.54 15.18 -17.31
N ASP A 232 -32.64 14.01 -16.68
CA ASP A 232 -32.35 13.82 -15.26
C ASP A 232 -30.93 13.28 -15.01
N ILE A 233 -30.29 13.78 -13.94
CA ILE A 233 -29.05 13.24 -13.41
C ILE A 233 -29.39 12.21 -12.33
N VAL A 234 -29.05 10.95 -12.57
CA VAL A 234 -29.25 9.86 -11.62
C VAL A 234 -27.90 9.47 -11.02
N PHE A 235 -27.87 9.40 -9.69
CA PHE A 235 -26.72 8.89 -8.95
C PHE A 235 -26.89 7.38 -8.77
N ARG A 236 -25.93 6.59 -9.25
CA ARG A 236 -25.88 5.15 -9.01
C ARG A 236 -24.47 4.73 -8.66
N THR A 237 -24.33 3.70 -7.86
CA THR A 237 -23.06 3.00 -7.69
C THR A 237 -23.01 1.85 -8.70
N GLY A 238 -21.82 1.32 -9.00
CA GLY A 238 -21.66 0.11 -9.82
C GLY A 238 -22.25 -1.17 -9.20
N PHE A 239 -22.88 -1.06 -8.01
CA PHE A 239 -23.52 -2.14 -7.29
C PHE A 239 -24.99 -2.25 -7.67
N THR A 240 -25.40 -3.47 -8.01
CA THR A 240 -26.82 -3.80 -8.17
C THR A 240 -27.27 -4.82 -7.13
N ASP A 241 -28.57 -5.13 -7.08
CA ASP A 241 -29.09 -6.25 -6.27
C ASP A 241 -28.40 -7.59 -6.63
N GLY A 242 -27.80 -7.71 -7.82
CA GLY A 242 -27.00 -8.86 -8.23
C GLY A 242 -25.72 -9.05 -7.40
N SER A 243 -25.13 -7.97 -6.89
CA SER A 243 -23.95 -8.00 -6.02
C SER A 243 -24.21 -8.59 -4.63
N LEU A 244 -25.47 -8.59 -4.18
CA LEU A 244 -25.86 -9.05 -2.85
C LEU A 244 -26.46 -10.46 -2.83
N LYS A 245 -26.68 -11.08 -4.00
CA LYS A 245 -27.22 -12.44 -4.14
C LYS A 245 -26.10 -13.49 -4.11
#